data_AF-A0A841RFW5-F1
#
_entry.id   AF-A0A841RFW5-F1
#
_cell.length_a   1.000
_cell.length_b   1.000
_cell.length_c   1.000
_cell.angle_alpha   90.00
_cell.angle_beta   90.00
_cell.angle_gamma   90.00
#
_symmetry.space_group_name_H-M   'P 1'
#
loop_
_entity.id
_entity.type
_entity.pdbx_description
1 polymer ?
#
loop_
_entity_poly.entity_id
_entity_poly.type
_entity_poly.pdbx_seq_one_letter_code
_entity_poly.pdbx_strand_id
1 'polypeptide(L)'
;MREKIVSKWKNIDNDECLLFFAQTVEELLFYYTIDSYRLPAHNTHSLLDESLSTIQHIKQDILKPGALNSIIEEIEDQFEKDIVMRDFFGTECPELIKHINSSKSIDHKYDTIKYLSQRIENNYLDLLIKRIRSCIEKNERKDIIFLTKSLIIEINKYLQYSKEYIYDQCMHIFFKSKVDGISSYDRFIESFKNDDFEYNILFRIGKGFNQVKKSLNIKYFKIYENLKESDDAYKKWNKHSFLKENKNYIEIVVKAKDEFRALSKGRYQLIGISSHISFLKHAEELSISETALIEIVSKSKIIKSSEISSPIYRRPDTIKTNDFNDKFEKIVDIETTNEIEFNTLQRLNLAFQRHSVSLKSSSFENQLVDLWSGLNVYFPFTIRIVMIKSSK
;
A
#
# COMPACT_ATOMS: atom_id res chain seq x y z
N MET A 1 -14.44 -15.31 -7.57
CA MET A 1 -14.13 -15.85 -6.24
C MET A 1 -13.38 -17.16 -6.44
N ARG A 2 -12.12 -17.28 -6.01
CA ARG A 2 -11.33 -18.52 -6.17
C ARG A 2 -11.93 -19.62 -5.30
N GLU A 3 -12.03 -20.85 -5.81
CA GLU A 3 -12.33 -22.02 -4.97
C GLU A 3 -11.23 -22.16 -3.91
N LYS A 4 -11.59 -22.00 -2.63
CA LYS A 4 -10.62 -22.01 -1.53
C LYS A 4 -10.98 -23.00 -0.44
N ILE A 5 -9.92 -23.50 0.16
CA ILE A 5 -9.86 -24.63 1.09
C ILE A 5 -10.66 -24.31 2.35
N VAL A 6 -11.93 -24.75 2.38
CA VAL A 6 -12.79 -24.77 3.58
C VAL A 6 -12.48 -25.95 4.50
N SER A 7 -11.45 -26.76 4.20
CA SER A 7 -11.10 -27.97 4.98
C SER A 7 -10.77 -27.72 6.46
N LYS A 8 -10.51 -26.47 6.85
CA LYS A 8 -10.20 -26.07 8.23
C LYS A 8 -11.42 -25.61 9.02
N TRP A 9 -12.58 -25.51 8.39
CA TRP A 9 -13.84 -25.07 8.97
C TRP A 9 -14.65 -26.28 9.41
N LYS A 10 -15.11 -26.28 10.66
CA LYS A 10 -15.88 -27.40 11.22
C LYS A 10 -17.38 -27.30 10.99
N ASN A 11 -17.92 -26.08 11.00
CA ASN A 11 -19.35 -25.84 10.93
C ASN A 11 -19.65 -24.64 10.01
N ILE A 12 -19.57 -24.88 8.69
CA ILE A 12 -19.69 -23.83 7.68
C ILE A 12 -21.06 -23.16 7.72
N ASP A 13 -22.13 -23.92 7.97
CA ASP A 13 -23.50 -23.39 7.96
C ASP A 13 -23.73 -22.38 9.10
N ASN A 14 -23.16 -22.64 10.28
CA ASN A 14 -23.26 -21.71 11.42
C ASN A 14 -22.22 -20.58 11.35
N ASP A 15 -21.12 -20.77 10.64
CA ASP A 15 -20.03 -19.79 10.51
C ASP A 15 -20.03 -19.10 9.13
N GLU A 16 -21.16 -19.10 8.41
CA GLU A 16 -21.23 -18.61 7.03
C GLU A 16 -20.84 -17.13 6.91
N CYS A 17 -21.36 -16.29 7.81
CA CYS A 17 -21.01 -14.87 7.86
C CYS A 17 -19.53 -14.64 8.20
N LEU A 18 -18.96 -15.47 9.09
CA LEU A 18 -17.53 -15.41 9.43
C LEU A 18 -16.65 -15.84 8.25
N LEU A 19 -17.04 -16.89 7.54
CA LEU A 19 -16.36 -17.34 6.32
C LEU A 19 -16.42 -16.23 5.27
N PHE A 20 -17.57 -15.58 5.12
CA PHE A 20 -17.73 -14.49 4.18
C PHE A 20 -16.88 -13.27 4.54
N PHE A 21 -16.77 -12.93 5.83
CA PHE A 21 -15.82 -11.92 6.33
C PHE A 21 -14.38 -12.28 5.92
N ALA A 22 -13.93 -13.51 6.24
CA ALA A 22 -12.55 -13.94 5.95
C ALA A 22 -12.24 -13.93 4.45
N GLN A 23 -13.17 -14.40 3.62
CA GLN A 23 -13.06 -14.35 2.16
C GLN A 23 -13.02 -12.92 1.63
N THR A 24 -13.79 -12.01 2.24
CA THR A 24 -13.78 -10.59 1.87
C THR A 24 -12.43 -9.95 2.19
N VAL A 25 -11.88 -10.16 3.39
CA VAL A 25 -10.54 -9.66 3.75
C VAL A 25 -9.49 -10.17 2.77
N GLU A 26 -9.56 -11.46 2.46
CA GLU A 26 -8.62 -12.11 1.54
C GLU A 26 -8.70 -11.50 0.13
N GLU A 27 -9.89 -11.37 -0.45
CA GLU A 27 -10.07 -10.81 -1.79
C GLU A 27 -9.64 -9.34 -1.86
N LEU A 28 -9.97 -8.53 -0.85
CA LEU A 28 -9.61 -7.10 -0.80
C LEU A 28 -8.10 -6.84 -0.82
N LEU A 29 -7.32 -7.75 -0.23
CA LEU A 29 -5.88 -7.61 -0.03
C LEU A 29 -5.04 -8.45 -1.00
N PHE A 30 -5.68 -9.32 -1.77
CA PHE A 30 -4.98 -10.19 -2.70
C PHE A 30 -4.47 -9.44 -3.94
N TYR A 31 -3.19 -9.65 -4.28
CA TYR A 31 -2.49 -8.81 -5.27
C TYR A 31 -3.06 -8.86 -6.70
N TYR A 32 -3.63 -10.00 -7.09
CA TYR A 32 -4.16 -10.19 -8.44
C TYR A 32 -5.69 -10.01 -8.49
N THR A 33 -6.28 -9.41 -7.45
CA THR A 33 -7.69 -9.01 -7.45
C THR A 33 -7.91 -7.92 -8.49
N ILE A 34 -9.02 -8.03 -9.23
CA ILE A 34 -9.47 -7.03 -10.22
C ILE A 34 -9.74 -5.71 -9.48
N ASP A 35 -9.39 -4.58 -10.09
CA ASP A 35 -9.43 -3.27 -9.44
C ASP A 35 -10.78 -2.93 -8.78
N SER A 36 -11.90 -3.31 -9.39
CA SER A 36 -13.25 -3.09 -8.84
C SER A 36 -13.52 -3.78 -7.49
N TYR A 37 -12.73 -4.81 -7.14
CA TYR A 37 -12.83 -5.54 -5.89
C TYR A 37 -11.69 -5.22 -4.93
N ARG A 38 -10.78 -4.30 -5.28
CA ARG A 38 -9.70 -3.88 -4.38
C ARG A 38 -10.22 -3.02 -3.24
N LEU A 39 -9.44 -2.98 -2.17
CA LEU A 39 -9.68 -2.10 -1.03
C LEU A 39 -9.81 -0.64 -1.50
N PRO A 40 -10.93 0.06 -1.19
CA PRO A 40 -11.05 1.49 -1.43
C PRO A 40 -9.94 2.28 -0.73
N ALA A 41 -9.63 3.46 -1.26
CA ALA A 41 -8.65 4.34 -0.63
C ALA A 41 -9.18 4.98 0.67
N HIS A 42 -10.49 5.22 0.73
CA HIS A 42 -11.13 5.90 1.84
C HIS A 42 -12.38 5.17 2.34
N ASN A 43 -12.59 5.24 3.65
CA ASN A 43 -13.86 5.04 4.33
C ASN A 43 -14.40 6.40 4.81
N THR A 44 -15.59 6.41 5.41
CA THR A 44 -16.25 7.64 5.88
C THR A 44 -15.39 8.47 6.83
N HIS A 45 -14.75 7.84 7.82
CA HIS A 45 -13.86 8.52 8.77
C HIS A 45 -12.69 9.21 8.05
N SER A 46 -12.05 8.50 7.14
CA SER A 46 -10.89 9.02 6.40
C SER A 46 -11.23 10.05 5.33
N LEU A 47 -12.48 10.11 4.86
CA LEU A 47 -12.99 11.20 4.02
C LEU A 47 -13.20 12.48 4.83
N LEU A 48 -13.68 12.37 6.08
CA LEU A 48 -13.78 13.52 6.98
C LEU A 48 -12.40 14.15 7.19
N ASP A 49 -11.37 13.36 7.47
CA ASP A 49 -10.01 13.88 7.67
C ASP A 49 -9.43 14.49 6.39
N GLU A 50 -9.65 13.86 5.23
CA GLU A 50 -9.23 14.40 3.94
C GLU A 50 -9.91 15.73 3.63
N SER A 51 -11.21 15.86 3.94
CA SER A 51 -11.95 17.09 3.74
C SER A 51 -11.45 18.21 4.66
N LEU A 52 -11.08 17.91 5.91
CA LEU A 52 -10.46 18.88 6.83
C LEU A 52 -9.10 19.38 6.30
N SER A 53 -8.25 18.46 5.84
CA SER A 53 -6.96 18.81 5.24
C SER A 53 -7.13 19.63 3.95
N THR A 54 -8.10 19.26 3.11
CA THR A 54 -8.42 19.99 1.87
C THR A 54 -8.89 21.40 2.16
N ILE A 55 -9.76 21.59 3.16
CA ILE A 55 -10.19 22.93 3.58
C ILE A 55 -8.99 23.76 4.07
N GLN A 56 -8.06 23.18 4.83
CA GLN A 56 -6.85 23.89 5.25
C GLN A 56 -6.01 24.35 4.05
N HIS A 57 -5.82 23.49 3.05
CA HIS A 57 -5.11 23.85 1.82
C HIS A 57 -5.83 24.94 1.01
N ILE A 58 -7.17 24.95 1.01
CA ILE A 58 -7.94 26.03 0.39
C ILE A 58 -7.73 27.35 1.14
N LYS A 59 -7.74 27.33 2.49
CA LYS A 59 -7.47 28.53 3.30
C LYS A 59 -6.03 29.07 3.12
N GLN A 60 -5.10 28.22 2.69
CA GLN A 60 -3.72 28.57 2.39
C GLN A 60 -3.50 28.97 0.91
N ASP A 61 -4.57 29.09 0.11
CA ASP A 61 -4.52 29.36 -1.34
C ASP A 61 -3.71 28.32 -2.15
N ILE A 62 -3.52 27.11 -1.62
CA ILE A 62 -2.86 25.99 -2.32
C ILE A 62 -3.84 25.32 -3.28
N LEU A 63 -5.11 25.20 -2.89
CA LEU A 63 -6.16 24.55 -3.66
C LEU A 63 -7.35 25.48 -3.92
N LYS A 64 -8.06 25.26 -5.04
CA LYS A 64 -9.29 25.98 -5.35
C LYS A 64 -10.47 25.40 -4.57
N PRO A 65 -11.47 26.21 -4.17
CA PRO A 65 -12.65 25.75 -3.43
C PRO A 65 -13.41 24.58 -4.07
N GLY A 66 -13.41 24.51 -5.42
CA GLY A 66 -14.07 23.42 -6.15
C GLY A 66 -13.49 22.03 -5.89
N ALA A 67 -12.25 21.92 -5.38
CA ALA A 67 -11.64 20.63 -5.02
C ALA A 67 -12.40 19.90 -3.89
N LEU A 68 -13.13 20.64 -3.06
CA LEU A 68 -13.88 20.06 -1.95
C LEU A 68 -15.19 19.39 -2.40
N ASN A 69 -15.74 19.77 -3.56
CA ASN A 69 -17.07 19.31 -3.98
C ASN A 69 -17.10 17.79 -4.20
N SER A 70 -16.11 17.23 -4.89
CA SER A 70 -16.04 15.79 -5.12
C SER A 70 -15.89 14.99 -3.83
N ILE A 71 -15.17 15.53 -2.83
CA ILE A 71 -15.00 14.88 -1.53
C ILE A 71 -16.34 14.90 -0.77
N ILE A 72 -17.07 16.02 -0.81
CA ILE A 72 -18.38 16.12 -0.17
C ILE A 72 -19.40 15.16 -0.79
N GLU A 73 -19.41 15.05 -2.13
CA GLU A 73 -20.25 14.07 -2.83
C GLU A 73 -19.93 12.64 -2.37
N GLU A 74 -18.65 12.29 -2.24
CA GLU A 74 -18.24 10.97 -1.73
C GLU A 74 -18.61 10.75 -0.26
N ILE A 75 -18.52 11.80 0.57
CA ILE A 75 -18.96 11.78 1.97
C ILE A 75 -20.47 11.47 2.03
N GLU A 76 -21.30 12.19 1.27
CA GLU A 76 -22.75 11.96 1.22
C GLU A 76 -23.07 10.52 0.82
N ASP A 77 -22.46 10.05 -0.28
CA ASP A 77 -22.61 8.68 -0.78
C ASP A 77 -22.19 7.61 0.24
N GLN A 78 -21.18 7.89 1.07
CA GLN A 78 -20.70 6.93 2.06
C GLN A 78 -21.51 6.94 3.34
N PHE A 79 -21.92 8.09 3.83
CA PHE A 79 -22.75 8.17 5.04
C PHE A 79 -24.09 7.44 4.86
N GLU A 80 -24.68 7.45 3.66
CA GLU A 80 -25.88 6.67 3.38
C GLU A 80 -25.68 5.17 3.59
N LYS A 81 -24.49 4.66 3.25
CA LYS A 81 -24.13 3.24 3.33
C LYS A 81 -23.55 2.85 4.69
N ASP A 82 -23.00 3.80 5.42
CA ASP A 82 -22.28 3.56 6.66
C ASP A 82 -23.22 3.33 7.85
N ILE A 83 -23.50 2.05 8.10
CA ILE A 83 -24.34 1.63 9.22
C ILE A 83 -23.76 2.02 10.58
N VAL A 84 -22.42 2.10 10.73
CA VAL A 84 -21.79 2.50 12.00
C VAL A 84 -22.05 3.98 12.28
N MET A 85 -21.89 4.83 11.27
CA MET A 85 -22.18 6.26 11.41
C MET A 85 -23.66 6.51 11.71
N ARG A 86 -24.57 5.82 11.02
CA ARG A 86 -26.01 5.95 11.27
C ARG A 86 -26.41 5.46 12.66
N ASP A 87 -25.87 4.33 13.11
CA ASP A 87 -26.14 3.81 14.45
C ASP A 87 -25.60 4.76 15.55
N PHE A 88 -24.49 5.45 15.28
CA PHE A 88 -23.84 6.35 16.24
C PHE A 88 -24.46 7.76 16.31
N PHE A 89 -24.74 8.38 15.16
CA PHE A 89 -25.32 9.73 15.08
C PHE A 89 -26.85 9.74 15.02
N GLY A 90 -27.48 8.60 14.72
CA GLY A 90 -28.93 8.48 14.63
C GLY A 90 -29.53 9.46 13.63
N THR A 91 -30.56 10.20 14.07
CA THR A 91 -31.30 11.16 13.24
C THR A 91 -30.54 12.45 12.95
N GLU A 92 -29.45 12.74 13.66
CA GLU A 92 -28.62 13.94 13.39
C GLU A 92 -27.86 13.80 12.07
N CYS A 93 -27.58 12.57 11.63
CA CYS A 93 -26.71 12.29 10.50
C CYS A 93 -27.19 12.94 9.18
N PRO A 94 -28.46 12.80 8.74
CA PRO A 94 -28.93 13.42 7.51
C PRO A 94 -28.97 14.96 7.58
N GLU A 95 -29.24 15.52 8.77
CA GLU A 95 -29.27 16.97 8.97
C GLU A 95 -27.87 17.58 8.85
N LEU A 96 -26.86 16.93 9.41
CA LEU A 96 -25.46 17.37 9.33
C LEU A 96 -24.94 17.32 7.88
N ILE A 97 -25.27 16.29 7.12
CA ILE A 97 -24.89 16.19 5.68
C ILE A 97 -25.57 17.29 4.88
N LYS A 98 -26.87 17.52 5.11
CA LYS A 98 -27.62 18.61 4.45
C LYS A 98 -27.02 19.97 4.80
N HIS A 99 -26.54 20.18 6.02
CA HIS A 99 -25.84 21.39 6.42
C HIS A 99 -24.52 21.59 5.66
N ILE A 100 -23.72 20.51 5.49
CA ILE A 100 -22.48 20.53 4.71
C ILE A 100 -22.75 20.90 3.24
N ASN A 101 -23.80 20.34 2.64
CA ASN A 101 -24.17 20.58 1.24
C ASN A 101 -24.74 21.98 1.00
N SER A 102 -25.60 22.47 1.89
CA SER A 102 -26.27 23.77 1.73
C SER A 102 -25.41 24.97 2.10
N SER A 103 -24.38 24.77 2.93
CA SER A 103 -23.49 25.87 3.34
C SER A 103 -22.65 26.39 2.18
N LYS A 104 -22.71 27.71 1.92
CA LYS A 104 -21.79 28.40 1.00
C LYS A 104 -20.47 28.81 1.68
N SER A 105 -20.45 28.86 3.01
CA SER A 105 -19.27 29.26 3.78
C SER A 105 -18.38 28.06 4.03
N ILE A 106 -17.11 28.18 3.65
CA ILE A 106 -16.11 27.13 3.88
C ILE A 106 -15.83 26.92 5.37
N ASP A 107 -15.96 27.98 6.19
CA ASP A 107 -15.76 27.91 7.64
C ASP A 107 -16.88 27.09 8.30
N HIS A 108 -18.14 27.29 7.89
CA HIS A 108 -19.24 26.48 8.42
C HIS A 108 -19.14 25.01 8.00
N LYS A 109 -18.65 24.73 6.78
CA LYS A 109 -18.36 23.35 6.37
C LYS A 109 -17.27 22.74 7.24
N TYR A 110 -16.19 23.49 7.49
CA TYR A 110 -15.09 23.07 8.36
C TYR A 110 -15.57 22.71 9.76
N ASP A 111 -16.37 23.58 10.40
CA ASP A 111 -16.85 23.36 11.76
C ASP A 111 -17.74 22.11 11.86
N THR A 112 -18.61 21.89 10.87
CA THR A 112 -19.50 20.72 10.83
C THR A 112 -18.71 19.42 10.64
N ILE A 113 -17.78 19.40 9.68
CA ILE A 113 -16.92 18.24 9.40
C ILE A 113 -16.02 17.95 10.61
N LYS A 114 -15.47 19.00 11.24
CA LYS A 114 -14.62 18.87 12.42
C LYS A 114 -15.41 18.28 13.59
N TYR A 115 -16.65 18.73 13.80
CA TYR A 115 -17.53 18.13 14.80
C TYR A 115 -17.75 16.64 14.56
N LEU A 116 -18.03 16.23 13.31
CA LEU A 116 -18.20 14.82 12.94
C LEU A 116 -16.94 14.00 13.19
N SER A 117 -15.79 14.45 12.69
CA SER A 117 -14.50 13.77 12.83
C SER A 117 -14.12 13.62 14.31
N GLN A 118 -14.14 14.69 15.10
CA GLN A 118 -13.75 14.63 16.52
C GLN A 118 -14.65 13.72 17.37
N ARG A 119 -15.94 13.62 17.03
CA ARG A 119 -16.87 12.79 17.79
C ARG A 119 -16.71 11.29 17.49
N ILE A 120 -16.21 10.94 16.31
CA ILE A 120 -16.00 9.56 15.87
C ILE A 120 -14.55 9.06 16.06
N GLU A 121 -13.56 9.97 16.09
CA GLU A 121 -12.11 9.71 15.99
C GLU A 121 -11.63 8.52 16.85
N ASN A 122 -12.02 8.48 18.12
CA ASN A 122 -11.56 7.44 19.06
C ASN A 122 -12.42 6.17 19.09
N ASN A 123 -13.62 6.20 18.49
CA ASN A 123 -14.61 5.15 18.64
C ASN A 123 -14.89 4.37 17.35
N TYR A 124 -14.56 4.92 16.18
CA TYR A 124 -14.99 4.35 14.91
C TYR A 124 -14.51 2.90 14.70
N LEU A 125 -13.22 2.63 14.97
CA LEU A 125 -12.65 1.29 14.91
C LEU A 125 -13.36 0.31 15.86
N ASP A 126 -13.56 0.72 17.12
CA ASP A 126 -14.23 -0.12 18.12
C ASP A 126 -15.70 -0.40 17.76
N LEU A 127 -16.38 0.59 17.20
CA LEU A 127 -17.76 0.43 16.71
C LEU A 127 -17.81 -0.53 15.52
N LEU A 128 -16.87 -0.44 14.57
CA LEU A 128 -16.74 -1.39 13.46
C LEU A 128 -16.51 -2.81 13.98
N ILE A 129 -15.59 -2.99 14.93
CA ILE A 129 -15.29 -4.30 15.54
C ILE A 129 -16.55 -4.89 16.19
N LYS A 130 -17.24 -4.10 17.03
CA LYS A 130 -18.47 -4.54 17.70
C LYS A 130 -19.59 -4.87 16.71
N ARG A 131 -19.75 -4.06 15.67
CA ARG A 131 -20.80 -4.27 14.65
C ARG A 131 -20.54 -5.54 13.84
N ILE A 132 -19.31 -5.75 13.39
CA ILE A 132 -18.92 -6.99 12.67
C ILE A 132 -19.15 -8.20 13.56
N ARG A 133 -18.73 -8.13 14.83
CA ARG A 133 -18.96 -9.20 15.81
C ARG A 133 -20.45 -9.56 15.92
N SER A 134 -21.32 -8.56 16.08
CA SER A 134 -22.78 -8.79 16.14
C SER A 134 -23.33 -9.38 14.84
N CYS A 135 -22.85 -8.96 13.68
CA CYS A 135 -23.29 -9.52 12.40
C CYS A 135 -22.84 -10.98 12.23
N ILE A 136 -21.66 -11.35 12.74
CA ILE A 136 -21.19 -12.73 12.74
C ILE A 136 -22.05 -13.59 13.67
N GLU A 137 -22.30 -13.13 14.90
CA GLU A 137 -23.11 -13.87 15.90
C GLU A 137 -24.55 -14.11 15.43
N LYS A 138 -25.14 -13.15 14.69
CA LYS A 138 -26.49 -13.26 14.12
C LYS A 138 -26.51 -13.88 12.72
N ASN A 139 -25.35 -14.21 12.15
CA ASN A 139 -25.19 -14.69 10.78
C ASN A 139 -25.78 -13.74 9.70
N GLU A 140 -25.68 -12.42 9.90
CA GLU A 140 -26.21 -11.38 9.00
C GLU A 140 -25.15 -10.91 7.98
N ARG A 141 -25.29 -11.30 6.71
CA ARG A 141 -24.29 -11.02 5.66
C ARG A 141 -24.39 -9.64 5.01
N LYS A 142 -25.54 -8.96 5.12
CA LYS A 142 -25.91 -7.80 4.30
C LYS A 142 -24.86 -6.69 4.32
N ASP A 143 -24.36 -6.34 5.50
CA ASP A 143 -23.47 -5.19 5.70
C ASP A 143 -21.99 -5.58 5.83
N ILE A 144 -21.66 -6.88 5.81
CA ILE A 144 -20.30 -7.35 6.14
C ILE A 144 -19.26 -6.85 5.16
N ILE A 145 -19.59 -6.73 3.87
CA ILE A 145 -18.64 -6.25 2.86
C ILE A 145 -18.22 -4.82 3.16
N PHE A 146 -19.19 -3.94 3.43
CA PHE A 146 -18.93 -2.55 3.77
C PHE A 146 -18.12 -2.45 5.06
N LEU A 147 -18.57 -3.11 6.12
CA LEU A 147 -17.89 -3.10 7.42
C LEU A 147 -16.45 -3.62 7.33
N THR A 148 -16.24 -4.69 6.56
CA THR A 148 -14.90 -5.26 6.34
C THR A 148 -14.00 -4.28 5.61
N LYS A 149 -14.49 -3.63 4.54
CA LYS A 149 -13.72 -2.60 3.83
C LYS A 149 -13.31 -1.48 4.78
N SER A 150 -14.26 -0.94 5.55
CA SER A 150 -13.99 0.13 6.51
C SER A 150 -13.01 -0.29 7.60
N LEU A 151 -13.15 -1.50 8.16
CA LEU A 151 -12.24 -2.05 9.16
C LEU A 151 -10.80 -2.16 8.62
N ILE A 152 -10.62 -2.70 7.43
CA ILE A 152 -9.29 -2.90 6.85
C ILE A 152 -8.63 -1.55 6.51
N ILE A 153 -9.43 -0.56 6.09
CA ILE A 153 -8.94 0.82 5.92
C ILE A 153 -8.50 1.40 7.26
N GLU A 154 -9.27 1.21 8.34
CA GLU A 154 -8.88 1.69 9.67
C GLU A 154 -7.56 1.07 10.16
N ILE A 155 -7.45 -0.25 10.05
CA ILE A 155 -6.24 -1.01 10.43
C ILE A 155 -5.04 -0.56 9.58
N ASN A 156 -5.23 -0.30 8.28
CA ASN A 156 -4.14 0.09 7.40
C ASN A 156 -3.72 1.57 7.56
N LYS A 157 -4.67 2.50 7.64
CA LYS A 157 -4.42 3.95 7.61
C LYS A 157 -4.11 4.51 9.01
N TYR A 158 -4.91 4.17 10.02
CA TYR A 158 -4.80 4.74 11.36
C TYR A 158 -3.93 3.89 12.28
N LEU A 159 -4.13 2.57 12.31
CA LEU A 159 -3.23 1.69 13.07
C LEU A 159 -1.89 1.47 12.37
N GLN A 160 -1.74 1.80 11.08
CA GLN A 160 -0.51 1.73 10.29
C GLN A 160 0.05 0.32 10.04
N TYR A 161 -0.79 -0.71 10.11
CA TYR A 161 -0.41 -2.06 9.71
C TYR A 161 -0.30 -2.20 8.18
N SER A 162 0.68 -2.97 7.71
CA SER A 162 0.82 -3.28 6.29
C SER A 162 -0.31 -4.19 5.78
N LYS A 163 -0.66 -4.04 4.49
CA LYS A 163 -1.67 -4.88 3.83
C LYS A 163 -1.24 -6.36 3.82
N GLU A 164 0.05 -6.57 3.68
CA GLU A 164 0.76 -7.86 3.73
C GLU A 164 0.52 -8.58 5.05
N TYR A 165 0.74 -7.88 6.16
CA TYR A 165 0.56 -8.43 7.49
C TYR A 165 -0.91 -8.80 7.73
N ILE A 166 -1.83 -7.91 7.37
CA ILE A 166 -3.27 -8.17 7.52
C ILE A 166 -3.68 -9.41 6.70
N TYR A 167 -3.17 -9.54 5.48
CA TYR A 167 -3.39 -10.71 4.63
C TYR A 167 -2.81 -11.99 5.24
N ASP A 168 -1.57 -11.97 5.73
CA ASP A 168 -0.95 -13.15 6.33
C ASP A 168 -1.66 -13.59 7.62
N GLN A 169 -2.10 -12.64 8.45
CA GLN A 169 -2.94 -12.95 9.63
C GLN A 169 -4.27 -13.59 9.21
N CYS A 170 -4.94 -13.05 8.18
CA CYS A 170 -6.16 -13.64 7.64
C CYS A 170 -5.93 -15.08 7.17
N MET A 171 -4.88 -15.30 6.37
CA MET A 171 -4.51 -16.63 5.87
C MET A 171 -4.15 -17.60 7.00
N HIS A 172 -3.38 -17.15 7.99
CA HIS A 172 -2.97 -17.96 9.13
C HIS A 172 -4.16 -18.39 9.98
N ILE A 173 -5.05 -17.46 10.32
CA ILE A 173 -6.15 -17.70 11.27
C ILE A 173 -7.31 -18.46 10.60
N PHE A 174 -7.72 -18.05 9.40
CA PHE A 174 -8.96 -18.54 8.79
C PHE A 174 -8.77 -19.66 7.76
N PHE A 175 -7.58 -19.81 7.18
CA PHE A 175 -7.36 -20.75 6.07
C PHE A 175 -6.28 -21.80 6.34
N LYS A 176 -5.31 -21.52 7.23
CA LYS A 176 -4.25 -22.48 7.61
C LYS A 176 -4.53 -23.15 8.96
N SER A 177 -5.10 -22.43 9.91
CA SER A 177 -5.44 -22.90 11.25
C SER A 177 -6.88 -23.40 11.34
N LYS A 178 -7.18 -24.19 12.36
CA LYS A 178 -8.54 -24.61 12.69
C LYS A 178 -9.38 -23.40 13.13
N VAL A 179 -10.56 -23.27 12.54
CA VAL A 179 -11.51 -22.18 12.82
C VAL A 179 -12.53 -22.66 13.87
N ASP A 180 -12.66 -21.88 14.93
CA ASP A 180 -13.52 -22.12 16.09
C ASP A 180 -14.53 -20.96 16.26
N GLY A 181 -15.28 -20.65 15.19
CA GLY A 181 -16.31 -19.60 15.16
C GLY A 181 -15.80 -18.22 15.60
N ILE A 182 -16.61 -17.51 16.40
CA ILE A 182 -16.35 -16.12 16.85
C ILE A 182 -14.98 -15.93 17.52
N SER A 183 -14.45 -16.95 18.21
CA SER A 183 -13.13 -16.88 18.82
C SER A 183 -12.00 -16.67 17.80
N SER A 184 -12.21 -17.07 16.54
CA SER A 184 -11.25 -16.85 15.46
C SER A 184 -11.29 -15.41 14.97
N TYR A 185 -12.46 -14.77 15.00
CA TYR A 185 -12.58 -13.34 14.78
C TYR A 185 -11.89 -12.54 15.88
N ASP A 186 -12.14 -12.88 17.14
CA ASP A 186 -11.51 -12.19 18.28
C ASP A 186 -9.97 -12.30 18.21
N ARG A 187 -9.43 -13.49 17.91
CA ARG A 187 -7.98 -13.70 17.66
C ARG A 187 -7.42 -12.85 16.50
N PHE A 188 -8.22 -12.65 15.45
CA PHE A 188 -7.82 -11.80 14.33
C PHE A 188 -7.71 -10.34 14.78
N ILE A 189 -8.69 -9.83 15.51
CA ILE A 189 -8.66 -8.45 16.03
C ILE A 189 -7.52 -8.25 17.05
N GLU A 190 -7.29 -9.21 17.94
CA GLU A 190 -6.19 -9.18 18.92
C GLU A 190 -4.80 -9.12 18.29
N SER A 191 -4.68 -9.46 17.00
CA SER A 191 -3.41 -9.38 16.25
C SER A 191 -3.02 -7.94 15.89
N PHE A 192 -3.95 -6.97 16.03
CA PHE A 192 -3.77 -5.56 15.67
C PHE A 192 -3.79 -4.65 16.88
N LYS A 193 -2.79 -4.77 17.75
CA LYS A 193 -2.65 -3.91 18.95
C LYS A 193 -2.05 -2.57 18.58
N ASN A 194 -2.41 -1.51 19.31
CA ASN A 194 -1.83 -0.18 19.09
C ASN A 194 -0.44 -0.02 19.71
N ASP A 195 0.42 -1.04 19.61
CA ASP A 195 1.78 -1.03 20.14
C ASP A 195 2.79 -1.03 19.01
N ASP A 196 3.86 -0.24 19.16
CA ASP A 196 4.99 -0.28 18.24
C ASP A 196 6.02 -1.31 18.75
N PHE A 197 6.48 -2.16 17.84
CA PHE A 197 7.52 -3.14 18.12
C PHE A 197 8.86 -2.68 17.51
N GLU A 198 9.94 -3.05 18.18
CA GLU A 198 11.30 -2.82 17.69
C GLU A 198 11.77 -4.02 16.85
N TYR A 199 12.31 -3.72 15.68
CA TYR A 199 12.82 -4.70 14.73
C TYR A 199 14.26 -4.37 14.38
N ASN A 200 15.12 -5.39 14.37
CA ASN A 200 16.43 -5.29 13.75
C ASN A 200 16.33 -5.86 12.34
N ILE A 201 16.84 -5.16 11.34
CA ILE A 201 16.73 -5.55 9.94
C ILE A 201 18.11 -5.57 9.32
N LEU A 202 18.50 -6.72 8.77
CA LEU A 202 19.77 -6.92 8.11
C LEU A 202 19.59 -6.95 6.59
N PHE A 203 20.12 -5.93 5.91
CA PHE A 203 20.16 -5.85 4.45
C PHE A 203 21.54 -6.23 3.94
N ARG A 204 21.58 -6.90 2.78
CA ARG A 204 22.81 -7.08 2.02
C ARG A 204 23.06 -5.85 1.14
N ILE A 205 24.27 -5.32 1.19
CA ILE A 205 24.66 -4.05 0.54
C ILE A 205 25.90 -4.20 -0.36
N GLY A 206 26.02 -3.28 -1.31
CA GLY A 206 27.20 -3.10 -2.14
C GLY A 206 28.40 -2.50 -1.39
N LYS A 207 29.58 -2.54 -2.03
CA LYS A 207 30.84 -2.04 -1.43
C LYS A 207 30.87 -0.52 -1.19
N GLY A 208 30.05 0.27 -1.89
CA GLY A 208 30.09 1.73 -1.76
C GLY A 208 29.70 2.25 -0.38
N PHE A 209 28.90 1.50 0.39
CA PHE A 209 28.53 1.85 1.77
C PHE A 209 29.71 1.79 2.75
N ASN A 210 30.80 1.09 2.42
CA ASN A 210 31.98 0.99 3.28
C ASN A 210 32.64 2.37 3.51
N GLN A 211 32.53 3.26 2.53
CA GLN A 211 33.16 4.59 2.58
C GLN A 211 32.54 5.52 3.64
N VAL A 212 31.29 5.24 4.03
CA VAL A 212 30.53 6.04 5.02
C VAL A 212 30.39 5.32 6.36
N LYS A 213 31.05 4.17 6.53
CA LYS A 213 30.98 3.36 7.75
C LYS A 213 31.27 4.17 9.01
N LYS A 214 32.32 5.00 9.00
CA LYS A 214 32.69 5.83 10.17
C LYS A 214 31.59 6.82 10.56
N SER A 215 30.85 7.35 9.59
CA SER A 215 29.79 8.34 9.81
C SER A 215 28.44 7.70 10.10
N LEU A 216 28.19 6.49 9.61
CA LEU A 216 26.91 5.79 9.78
C LEU A 216 26.85 4.88 11.01
N ASN A 217 27.99 4.46 11.58
CA ASN A 217 28.01 3.56 12.73
C ASN A 217 27.57 4.29 14.02
N ILE A 218 26.28 4.59 14.09
CA ILE A 218 25.56 5.32 15.13
C ILE A 218 24.53 4.35 15.75
N LYS A 219 23.92 4.73 16.87
CA LYS A 219 22.91 3.95 17.63
C LYS A 219 21.94 3.09 16.80
N TYR A 220 21.51 3.54 15.62
CA TYR A 220 20.49 2.87 14.81
C TYR A 220 21.01 2.13 13.56
N PHE A 221 22.32 2.21 13.26
CA PHE A 221 22.91 1.62 12.05
C PHE A 221 24.23 0.93 12.39
N LYS A 222 24.40 -0.31 11.94
CA LYS A 222 25.66 -1.06 12.05
C LYS A 222 26.05 -1.65 10.71
N ILE A 223 27.27 -1.36 10.25
CA ILE A 223 27.79 -1.89 8.99
C ILE A 223 28.80 -3.00 9.26
N TYR A 224 28.50 -4.18 8.74
CA TYR A 224 29.36 -5.36 8.75
C TYR A 224 30.04 -5.51 7.39
N GLU A 225 31.37 -5.45 7.39
CA GLU A 225 32.19 -5.61 6.19
C GLU A 225 32.78 -7.01 6.17
N ASN A 226 32.72 -7.68 5.02
CA ASN A 226 33.27 -9.03 4.84
C ASN A 226 32.95 -9.96 6.01
N LEU A 227 31.66 -10.07 6.36
CA LEU A 227 31.22 -10.84 7.52
C LEU A 227 31.69 -12.30 7.40
N LYS A 228 32.38 -12.80 8.44
CA LYS A 228 32.95 -14.15 8.51
C LYS A 228 32.14 -15.03 9.45
N GLU A 229 32.21 -16.35 9.27
CA GLU A 229 31.45 -17.28 10.12
C GLU A 229 31.80 -17.22 11.61
N SER A 230 33.02 -16.78 11.90
CA SER A 230 33.51 -16.57 13.27
C SER A 230 32.80 -15.43 14.00
N ASP A 231 32.22 -14.47 13.27
CA ASP A 231 31.66 -13.24 13.84
C ASP A 231 30.36 -13.51 14.58
N ASP A 232 30.17 -12.88 15.74
CA ASP A 232 28.94 -13.06 16.54
C ASP A 232 27.69 -12.59 15.79
N ALA A 233 27.82 -11.58 14.93
CA ALA A 233 26.76 -11.16 14.03
C ALA A 233 26.44 -12.24 12.99
N TYR A 234 27.42 -12.96 12.47
CA TYR A 234 27.16 -14.10 11.59
C TYR A 234 26.42 -15.20 12.34
N LYS A 235 26.87 -15.59 13.53
CA LYS A 235 26.19 -16.61 14.34
C LYS A 235 24.75 -16.22 14.68
N LYS A 236 24.50 -14.96 15.02
CA LYS A 236 23.16 -14.42 15.29
C LYS A 236 22.25 -14.54 14.05
N TRP A 237 22.75 -14.11 12.90
CA TRP A 237 21.96 -13.93 11.67
C TRP A 237 22.01 -15.11 10.70
N ASN A 238 22.88 -16.11 10.91
CA ASN A 238 23.05 -17.27 10.03
C ASN A 238 21.89 -18.27 10.20
N LYS A 239 20.68 -17.78 9.99
CA LYS A 239 19.46 -18.56 9.84
C LYS A 239 19.02 -18.44 8.38
N HIS A 240 18.45 -19.51 7.83
CA HIS A 240 17.89 -19.55 6.47
C HIS A 240 18.89 -19.37 5.31
N SER A 241 20.18 -19.68 5.52
CA SER A 241 21.25 -19.65 4.49
C SER A 241 21.33 -18.34 3.70
N PHE A 242 20.95 -17.21 4.33
CA PHE A 242 20.92 -15.90 3.69
C PHE A 242 22.30 -15.24 3.66
N LEU A 243 23.11 -15.50 4.68
CA LEU A 243 24.46 -14.98 4.76
C LEU A 243 25.36 -15.68 3.75
N LYS A 244 26.21 -14.91 3.09
CA LYS A 244 27.28 -15.40 2.23
C LYS A 244 28.57 -14.78 2.72
N GLU A 245 29.61 -15.58 2.81
CA GLU A 245 30.94 -15.10 3.19
C GLU A 245 31.41 -13.95 2.29
N ASN A 246 32.21 -13.05 2.86
CA ASN A 246 32.84 -11.93 2.15
C ASN A 246 31.84 -10.98 1.45
N LYS A 247 30.63 -10.85 2.02
CA LYS A 247 29.64 -9.85 1.64
C LYS A 247 29.48 -8.80 2.74
N ASN A 248 28.97 -7.64 2.34
CA ASN A 248 28.71 -6.52 3.22
C ASN A 248 27.24 -6.50 3.61
N TYR A 249 26.98 -6.15 4.87
CA TYR A 249 25.65 -6.07 5.43
C TYR A 249 25.47 -4.79 6.24
N ILE A 250 24.24 -4.31 6.32
CA ILE A 250 23.85 -3.21 7.20
C ILE A 250 22.67 -3.65 8.06
N GLU A 251 22.81 -3.50 9.37
CA GLU A 251 21.75 -3.71 10.36
C GLU A 251 21.16 -2.36 10.74
N ILE A 252 19.83 -2.28 10.73
CA ILE A 252 19.06 -1.09 11.06
C ILE A 252 18.04 -1.43 12.13
N VAL A 253 17.92 -0.57 13.13
CA VAL A 253 16.89 -0.68 14.16
C VAL A 253 15.71 0.22 13.81
N VAL A 254 14.52 -0.36 13.66
CA VAL A 254 13.30 0.35 13.24
C VAL A 254 12.15 0.03 14.17
N LYS A 255 11.33 1.04 14.50
CA LYS A 255 10.05 0.87 15.18
C LYS A 255 8.89 0.89 14.20
N ALA A 256 8.07 -0.16 14.24
CA ALA A 256 6.91 -0.31 13.38
C ALA A 256 5.85 -1.23 14.02
N LYS A 257 4.67 -1.28 13.41
CA LYS A 257 3.56 -2.14 13.85
C LYS A 257 3.75 -3.60 13.47
N ASP A 258 4.33 -3.84 12.29
CA ASP A 258 4.57 -5.16 11.73
C ASP A 258 5.92 -5.24 10.98
N GLU A 259 6.35 -6.46 10.71
CA GLU A 259 7.61 -6.77 10.05
C GLU A 259 7.72 -6.20 8.62
N PHE A 260 6.62 -6.14 7.85
CA PHE A 260 6.66 -5.61 6.49
C PHE A 260 6.77 -4.09 6.50
N ARG A 261 6.05 -3.42 7.41
CA ARG A 261 6.18 -1.97 7.62
C ARG A 261 7.58 -1.61 8.12
N ALA A 262 8.16 -2.43 8.99
CA ALA A 262 9.55 -2.28 9.44
C ALA A 262 10.51 -2.37 8.25
N LEU A 263 10.34 -3.37 7.39
CA LEU A 263 11.14 -3.56 6.18
C LEU A 263 11.07 -2.35 5.23
N SER A 264 9.87 -1.86 4.93
CA SER A 264 9.68 -0.69 4.06
C SER A 264 10.31 0.57 4.66
N LYS A 265 10.13 0.81 5.97
CA LYS A 265 10.76 1.96 6.67
C LYS A 265 12.29 1.87 6.66
N GLY A 266 12.84 0.71 7.00
CA GLY A 266 14.30 0.50 7.01
C GLY A 266 14.92 0.67 5.63
N ARG A 267 14.26 0.15 4.59
CA ARG A 267 14.70 0.33 3.20
C ARG A 267 14.61 1.79 2.75
N TYR A 268 13.52 2.49 3.06
CA TYR A 268 13.37 3.91 2.73
C TYR A 268 14.53 4.74 3.32
N GLN A 269 14.92 4.47 4.57
CA GLN A 269 16.08 5.11 5.19
C GLN A 269 17.39 4.78 4.46
N LEU A 270 17.60 3.52 4.03
CA LEU A 270 18.78 3.14 3.26
C LEU A 270 18.84 3.79 1.88
N ILE A 271 17.72 3.83 1.17
CA ILE A 271 17.62 4.50 -0.13
C ILE A 271 17.96 5.97 0.06
N GLY A 272 17.37 6.62 1.07
CA GLY A 272 17.75 7.98 1.43
C GLY A 272 19.25 8.14 1.61
N ILE A 273 19.90 7.31 2.43
CA ILE A 273 21.35 7.34 2.62
C ILE A 273 22.12 7.13 1.30
N SER A 274 21.70 6.16 0.48
CA SER A 274 22.27 5.90 -0.84
C SER A 274 22.19 7.14 -1.74
N SER A 275 21.03 7.78 -1.82
CA SER A 275 20.81 9.01 -2.60
C SER A 275 21.69 10.16 -2.13
N HIS A 276 21.87 10.35 -0.81
CA HIS A 276 22.78 11.38 -0.29
C HIS A 276 24.24 11.10 -0.69
N ILE A 277 24.67 9.83 -0.67
CA ILE A 277 26.02 9.45 -1.10
C ILE A 277 26.21 9.71 -2.60
N SER A 278 25.25 9.28 -3.42
CA SER A 278 25.26 9.50 -4.86
C SER A 278 25.25 10.99 -5.21
N PHE A 279 24.48 11.81 -4.47
CA PHE A 279 24.46 13.26 -4.63
C PHE A 279 25.82 13.90 -4.34
N LEU A 280 26.46 13.52 -3.22
CA LEU A 280 27.75 14.09 -2.82
C LEU A 280 28.92 13.65 -3.69
N LYS A 281 28.85 12.46 -4.29
CA LYS A 281 29.97 11.85 -5.04
C LYS A 281 29.76 11.75 -6.54
N HIS A 282 28.60 12.18 -7.03
CA HIS A 282 28.17 11.97 -8.41
C HIS A 282 28.41 10.52 -8.88
N ALA A 283 28.11 9.57 -7.99
CA ALA A 283 28.33 8.14 -8.21
C ALA A 283 27.01 7.41 -8.46
N GLU A 284 27.07 6.27 -9.15
CA GLU A 284 25.92 5.38 -9.33
C GLU A 284 25.29 5.01 -7.99
N GLU A 285 23.97 4.76 -8.02
CA GLU A 285 23.21 4.38 -6.85
C GLU A 285 23.76 3.08 -6.24
N LEU A 286 23.89 3.07 -4.91
CA LEU A 286 24.47 1.93 -4.22
C LEU A 286 23.50 0.75 -4.23
N SER A 287 24.00 -0.43 -4.57
CA SER A 287 23.19 -1.64 -4.58
C SER A 287 22.73 -2.04 -3.17
N ILE A 288 21.42 -2.21 -3.02
CA ILE A 288 20.74 -2.74 -1.83
C ILE A 288 19.93 -3.97 -2.28
N SER A 289 20.06 -5.09 -1.57
CA SER A 289 19.32 -6.30 -1.91
C SER A 289 17.81 -6.15 -1.66
N GLU A 290 16.98 -6.74 -2.53
CA GLU A 290 15.51 -6.82 -2.36
C GLU A 290 15.09 -7.67 -1.15
N THR A 291 15.93 -8.63 -0.77
CA THR A 291 15.71 -9.54 0.36
C THR A 291 16.47 -9.07 1.59
N ALA A 292 15.83 -9.18 2.76
CA ALA A 292 16.42 -8.87 4.06
C ALA A 292 16.05 -9.91 5.12
N LEU A 293 16.82 -9.97 6.20
CA LEU A 293 16.44 -10.67 7.42
C LEU A 293 15.87 -9.69 8.42
N ILE A 294 14.78 -10.06 9.08
CA ILE A 294 14.09 -9.25 10.07
C ILE A 294 14.07 -10.04 11.37
N GLU A 295 14.64 -9.49 12.43
CA GLU A 295 14.54 -10.00 13.78
C GLU A 295 13.48 -9.23 14.55
N ILE A 296 12.48 -9.95 15.05
CA ILE A 296 11.47 -9.42 15.96
C ILE A 296 12.07 -9.48 17.37
N VAL A 297 12.47 -8.34 17.93
CA VAL A 297 13.21 -8.28 19.21
C VAL A 297 12.42 -8.95 20.34
N SER A 298 11.11 -8.72 20.40
CA SER A 298 10.22 -9.25 21.44
C SER A 298 10.06 -10.77 21.41
N LYS A 299 10.20 -11.41 20.24
CA LYS A 299 9.99 -12.85 20.04
C LYS A 299 11.29 -13.62 19.76
N SER A 300 12.41 -12.92 19.65
CA SER A 300 13.72 -13.44 19.20
C SER A 300 13.61 -14.31 17.92
N LYS A 301 12.65 -13.96 17.04
CA LYS A 301 12.34 -14.71 15.82
C LYS A 301 12.95 -13.99 14.63
N ILE A 302 13.68 -14.71 13.79
CA ILE A 302 14.27 -14.20 12.55
C ILE A 302 13.47 -14.73 11.36
N ILE A 303 12.98 -13.80 10.54
CA ILE A 303 12.20 -14.07 9.34
C ILE A 303 12.98 -13.52 8.14
N LYS A 304 13.01 -14.28 7.06
CA LYS A 304 13.49 -13.80 5.77
C LYS A 304 12.30 -13.24 5.00
N SER A 305 12.38 -11.98 4.59
CA SER A 305 11.33 -11.32 3.81
C SER A 305 11.95 -10.58 2.64
N SER A 306 11.20 -10.48 1.54
CA SER A 306 11.54 -9.66 0.39
C SER A 306 10.63 -8.44 0.35
N GLU A 307 11.12 -7.39 -0.30
CA GLU A 307 10.24 -6.30 -0.69
C GLU A 307 9.08 -6.82 -1.56
N ILE A 308 7.96 -6.12 -1.49
CA ILE A 308 6.77 -6.47 -2.24
C ILE A 308 7.06 -6.24 -3.71
N SER A 309 6.61 -7.15 -4.58
CA SER A 309 6.71 -6.95 -6.03
C SER A 309 6.11 -5.60 -6.42
N SER A 310 6.82 -4.86 -7.29
CA SER A 310 6.30 -3.59 -7.83
C SER A 310 4.92 -3.82 -8.46
N PRO A 311 3.99 -2.84 -8.36
CA PRO A 311 2.68 -2.91 -9.01
C PRO A 311 2.74 -3.33 -10.47
N ILE A 312 3.80 -2.97 -11.21
CA ILE A 312 3.98 -3.34 -12.62
C ILE A 312 4.08 -4.86 -12.77
N TYR A 313 4.75 -5.56 -11.85
CA TYR A 313 4.89 -7.01 -11.85
C TYR A 313 3.66 -7.76 -11.31
N ARG A 314 2.67 -7.05 -10.77
CA ARG A 314 1.43 -7.68 -10.26
C ARG A 314 0.40 -7.93 -11.36
N ARG A 315 0.63 -7.42 -12.57
CA ARG A 315 -0.17 -7.80 -13.73
C ARG A 315 0.29 -9.18 -14.21
N PRO A 316 -0.61 -10.18 -14.29
CA PRO A 316 -0.24 -11.48 -14.84
C PRO A 316 0.12 -11.32 -16.32
N ASP A 317 1.07 -12.11 -16.79
CA ASP A 317 1.41 -12.15 -18.22
C ASP A 317 0.18 -12.57 -19.02
N THR A 318 -0.33 -11.63 -19.82
CA THR A 318 -1.56 -11.84 -20.61
C THR A 318 -1.29 -12.52 -21.95
N ILE A 319 -0.03 -12.73 -22.33
CA ILE A 319 0.37 -13.26 -23.63
C ILE A 319 0.86 -14.70 -23.44
N LYS A 320 0.24 -15.66 -24.12
CA LYS A 320 0.74 -17.04 -24.16
C LYS A 320 2.03 -17.08 -24.97
N THR A 321 2.93 -18.02 -24.68
CA THR A 321 4.25 -18.13 -25.31
C THR A 321 4.21 -18.16 -26.84
N ASN A 322 3.20 -18.81 -27.43
CA ASN A 322 3.04 -18.84 -28.89
C ASN A 322 2.61 -17.47 -29.46
N ASP A 323 1.74 -16.74 -28.76
CA ASP A 323 1.31 -15.39 -29.17
C ASP A 323 2.43 -14.34 -28.99
N PHE A 324 3.44 -14.63 -28.16
CA PHE A 324 4.59 -13.75 -27.95
C PHE A 324 5.47 -13.71 -29.19
N ASN A 325 5.85 -14.87 -29.72
CA ASN A 325 6.72 -14.96 -30.90
C ASN A 325 6.08 -14.26 -32.11
N ASP A 326 4.79 -14.54 -32.38
CA ASP A 326 4.06 -13.90 -33.50
C ASP A 326 3.99 -12.37 -33.37
N LYS A 327 3.87 -11.85 -32.14
CA LYS A 327 3.85 -10.40 -31.88
C LYS A 327 5.25 -9.80 -31.95
N PHE A 328 6.25 -10.51 -31.47
CA PHE A 328 7.64 -10.09 -31.50
C PHE A 328 8.16 -10.02 -32.94
N GLU A 329 7.88 -11.04 -33.75
CA GLU A 329 8.20 -11.04 -35.19
C GLU A 329 7.58 -9.84 -35.90
N LYS A 330 6.30 -9.53 -35.66
CA LYS A 330 5.67 -8.32 -36.21
C LYS A 330 6.36 -7.03 -35.81
N ILE A 331 6.83 -6.91 -34.56
CA ILE A 331 7.57 -5.73 -34.10
C ILE A 331 8.92 -5.63 -34.84
N VAL A 332 9.65 -6.73 -34.94
CA VAL A 332 10.94 -6.78 -35.65
C VAL A 332 10.77 -6.51 -37.14
N ASP A 333 9.73 -7.04 -37.78
CA ASP A 333 9.41 -6.76 -39.17
C ASP A 333 9.17 -5.26 -39.35
N ILE A 334 8.35 -4.63 -38.51
CA ILE A 334 8.12 -3.17 -38.53
C ILE A 334 9.41 -2.36 -38.36
N GLU A 335 10.33 -2.81 -37.49
CA GLU A 335 11.63 -2.15 -37.29
C GLU A 335 12.57 -2.29 -38.50
N THR A 336 12.42 -3.36 -39.30
CA THR A 336 13.38 -3.74 -40.35
C THR A 336 12.92 -3.42 -41.77
N THR A 337 11.60 -3.36 -42.04
CA THR A 337 11.06 -3.16 -43.39
C THR A 337 11.09 -1.71 -43.88
N ASN A 338 11.51 -0.73 -43.05
CA ASN A 338 11.47 0.71 -43.35
C ASN A 338 10.07 1.23 -43.78
N GLU A 339 9.00 0.48 -43.48
CA GLU A 339 7.62 0.84 -43.83
C GLU A 339 7.10 2.04 -43.03
N ILE A 340 7.73 2.33 -41.89
CA ILE A 340 7.40 3.44 -41.00
C ILE A 340 8.46 4.54 -41.13
N GLU A 341 8.03 5.80 -41.14
CA GLU A 341 8.93 6.95 -41.08
C GLU A 341 9.85 6.85 -39.86
N PHE A 342 11.15 7.07 -40.06
CA PHE A 342 12.18 6.97 -39.03
C PHE A 342 11.85 7.74 -37.74
N ASN A 343 11.28 8.94 -37.85
CA ASN A 343 10.87 9.75 -36.68
C ASN A 343 9.79 9.04 -35.84
N THR A 344 8.86 8.35 -36.49
CA THR A 344 7.79 7.59 -35.83
C THR A 344 8.37 6.34 -35.16
N LEU A 345 9.30 5.66 -35.82
CA LEU A 345 10.03 4.53 -35.26
C LEU A 345 10.85 4.91 -34.01
N GLN A 346 11.54 6.06 -34.06
CA GLN A 346 12.29 6.58 -32.91
C GLN A 346 11.38 6.87 -31.71
N ARG A 347 10.18 7.42 -31.94
CA ARG A 347 9.19 7.64 -30.87
C ARG A 347 8.72 6.32 -30.28
N LEU A 348 8.39 5.34 -31.12
CA LEU A 348 8.00 4.00 -30.69
C LEU A 348 9.07 3.38 -29.77
N ASN A 349 10.33 3.43 -30.20
CA ASN A 349 11.45 2.85 -29.46
C ASN A 349 11.75 3.60 -28.16
N LEU A 350 11.64 4.93 -28.17
CA LEU A 350 11.76 5.71 -26.94
C LEU A 350 10.68 5.33 -25.93
N ALA A 351 9.46 5.05 -26.38
CA ALA A 351 8.39 4.66 -25.47
C ALA A 351 8.59 3.24 -24.90
N PHE A 352 9.07 2.29 -25.70
CA PHE A 352 9.51 0.97 -25.19
C PHE A 352 10.68 1.06 -24.21
N GLN A 353 11.66 1.93 -24.49
CA GLN A 353 12.77 2.19 -23.57
C GLN A 353 12.27 2.77 -22.24
N ARG A 354 11.33 3.72 -22.27
CA ARG A 354 10.73 4.29 -21.05
C ARG A 354 9.99 3.24 -20.23
N HIS A 355 9.25 2.34 -20.89
CA HIS A 355 8.65 1.19 -20.22
C HIS A 355 9.70 0.24 -19.62
N SER A 356 10.83 0.01 -20.29
CA SER A 356 11.92 -0.80 -19.73
C SER A 356 12.60 -0.14 -18.53
N VAL A 357 12.78 1.19 -18.56
CA VAL A 357 13.37 1.95 -17.45
C VAL A 357 12.43 1.96 -16.25
N SER A 358 11.11 2.11 -16.46
CA SER A 358 10.15 2.04 -15.36
C SER A 358 10.23 0.69 -14.64
N LEU A 359 10.30 -0.43 -15.36
CA LEU A 359 10.48 -1.76 -14.76
C LEU A 359 11.73 -1.85 -13.86
N LYS A 360 12.80 -1.14 -14.17
CA LYS A 360 14.06 -1.16 -13.40
C LYS A 360 14.08 -0.18 -12.22
N SER A 361 13.17 0.79 -12.20
CA SER A 361 13.13 1.80 -11.15
C SER A 361 12.66 1.19 -9.82
N SER A 362 13.36 1.52 -8.73
CA SER A 362 13.02 1.13 -7.37
C SER A 362 11.91 2.00 -6.75
N SER A 363 11.68 3.21 -7.26
CA SER A 363 10.64 4.13 -6.80
C SER A 363 9.37 4.02 -7.65
N PHE A 364 8.21 4.01 -6.98
CA PHE A 364 6.89 3.99 -7.63
C PHE A 364 6.59 5.29 -8.39
N GLU A 365 7.05 6.42 -7.86
CA GLU A 365 6.91 7.73 -8.49
C GLU A 365 7.67 7.78 -9.81
N ASN A 366 8.93 7.35 -9.81
CA ASN A 366 9.74 7.26 -11.02
C ASN A 366 9.16 6.26 -12.03
N GLN A 367 8.67 5.11 -11.54
CA GLN A 367 7.92 4.15 -12.37
C GLN A 367 6.76 4.84 -13.11
N LEU A 368 5.93 5.61 -12.40
CA LEU A 368 4.80 6.32 -12.98
C LEU A 368 5.24 7.43 -13.94
N VAL A 369 6.27 8.21 -13.58
CA VAL A 369 6.79 9.29 -14.44
C VAL A 369 7.35 8.73 -15.73
N ASP A 370 8.11 7.63 -15.69
CA ASP A 370 8.65 7.00 -16.90
C ASP A 370 7.54 6.38 -17.75
N LEU A 371 6.54 5.72 -17.14
CA LEU A 371 5.37 5.22 -17.86
C LEU A 371 4.56 6.34 -18.51
N TRP A 372 4.29 7.43 -17.78
CA TRP A 372 3.61 8.61 -18.31
C TRP A 372 4.40 9.27 -19.43
N SER A 373 5.72 9.37 -19.27
CA SER A 373 6.62 9.87 -20.30
C SER A 373 6.57 9.01 -21.56
N GLY A 374 6.57 7.68 -21.42
CA GLY A 374 6.36 6.73 -22.52
C GLY A 374 5.02 6.95 -23.24
N LEU A 375 3.93 7.14 -22.49
CA LEU A 375 2.60 7.43 -23.05
C LEU A 375 2.55 8.75 -23.82
N ASN A 376 3.18 9.81 -23.32
CA ASN A 376 3.24 11.10 -24.03
C ASN A 376 4.02 11.02 -25.35
N VAL A 377 4.99 10.11 -25.44
CA VAL A 377 5.72 9.86 -26.68
C VAL A 377 4.82 9.18 -27.72
N TYR A 378 3.93 8.27 -27.28
CA TYR A 378 2.92 7.63 -28.14
C TYR A 378 1.79 8.58 -28.55
N PHE A 379 1.23 9.31 -27.59
CA PHE A 379 0.11 10.23 -27.77
C PHE A 379 0.56 11.63 -27.41
N PRO A 380 1.24 12.35 -28.31
CA PRO A 380 1.55 13.74 -28.05
C PRO A 380 0.23 14.51 -27.93
N PHE A 381 -0.14 14.90 -26.71
CA PHE A 381 -1.27 15.79 -26.47
C PHE A 381 -1.00 17.08 -27.23
N THR A 382 -1.63 17.22 -28.39
CA THR A 382 -1.59 18.48 -29.12
C THR A 382 -2.59 19.38 -28.41
N ILE A 383 -2.18 20.01 -27.31
CA ILE A 383 -2.95 21.11 -26.72
C ILE A 383 -2.89 22.26 -27.72
N ARG A 384 -3.79 22.25 -28.71
CA ARG A 384 -4.14 23.46 -29.44
C ARG A 384 -4.89 24.34 -28.45
N ILE A 385 -4.15 25.24 -27.78
CA ILE A 385 -4.75 26.43 -27.18
C ILE A 385 -5.36 27.20 -28.35
N VAL A 386 -6.65 26.96 -28.61
CA VAL A 386 -7.45 27.86 -29.43
C VAL A 386 -7.55 29.14 -28.63
N MET A 387 -6.63 30.08 -28.89
CA MET A 387 -6.85 31.46 -28.49
C MET A 387 -8.11 31.94 -29.20
N ILE A 388 -9.22 31.95 -28.48
CA ILE A 388 -10.40 32.73 -28.85
C ILE A 388 -9.93 34.18 -28.83
N LYS A 389 -9.54 34.70 -30.00
CA LYS A 389 -9.44 36.15 -30.19
C LYS A 389 -10.86 36.68 -30.02
N SER A 390 -11.12 37.38 -28.92
CA SER A 390 -12.24 38.30 -28.84
C SER A 390 -11.96 39.44 -29.82
N SER A 391 -12.50 39.37 -31.03
CA SER A 391 -12.73 40.56 -31.84
C SER A 391 -13.94 41.28 -31.27
N LYS A 392 -13.72 42.58 -31.01
CA LYS A 392 -14.64 43.57 -30.45
C LYS A 392 -16.02 43.62 -31.09
#